data_AF-A0A5C0ZPS0-F1
#
_entry.id   AF-A0A5C0ZPS0-F1
#
_cell.length_a   1.000
_cell.length_b   1.000
_cell.length_c   1.000
_cell.angle_alpha   90.00
_cell.angle_beta   90.00
_cell.angle_gamma   90.00
#
_symmetry.space_group_name_H-M   'P 1'
#
loop_
_entity.id
_entity.type
_entity.pdbx_description
1 polymer ?
#
loop_
_entity_poly.entity_id
_entity_poly.type
_entity_poly.pdbx_seq_one_letter_code
_entity_poly.pdbx_strand_id
1 'polypeptide(L)'
;MEFTIKEPVTDTVVRLSAEPEDYNGQQGWRILYPDKESFVIVKEGEDWKVVDEEDFNPEILSVIVNGLRERANNPNSDVVF
;
A
#
# COMPACT_ATOMS: atom_id res chain seq x y z
N MET A 1 -6.87 7.97 -1.26
CA MET A 1 -7.60 6.77 -1.73
C MET A 1 -7.72 5.83 -0.55
N GLU A 2 -8.89 5.29 -0.24
CA GLU A 2 -9.04 4.32 0.85
C GLU A 2 -9.30 2.92 0.28
N PHE A 3 -8.77 1.91 0.96
CA PHE A 3 -8.99 0.50 0.66
C PHE A 3 -8.74 -0.34 1.92
N THR A 4 -9.22 -1.58 1.90
CA THR A 4 -9.05 -2.53 2.99
C THR A 4 -8.17 -3.67 2.51
N ILE A 5 -7.25 -4.13 3.36
CA ILE A 5 -6.46 -5.34 3.13
C ILE A 5 -6.65 -6.33 4.29
N LYS A 6 -6.32 -7.59 4.04
CA LYS A 6 -6.10 -8.58 5.09
C LYS A 6 -4.60 -8.76 5.29
N GLU A 7 -4.09 -8.42 6.48
CA GLU A 7 -2.68 -8.62 6.80
C GLU A 7 -2.35 -10.12 6.84
N PRO A 8 -1.37 -10.60 6.05
CA PRO A 8 -1.07 -12.03 5.95
C PRO A 8 -0.50 -12.63 7.24
N VAL A 9 0.18 -11.83 8.07
CA VAL A 9 0.85 -12.30 9.29
C VAL A 9 -0.12 -12.42 10.47
N THR A 10 -1.05 -11.47 10.59
CA THR A 10 -1.94 -11.34 11.76
C THR A 10 -3.37 -11.77 11.46
N ASP A 11 -3.69 -12.05 10.19
CA ASP A 11 -5.05 -12.28 9.66
C ASP A 11 -6.02 -11.12 9.92
N THR A 12 -5.49 -9.95 10.28
CA THR A 12 -6.27 -8.77 10.67
C THR A 12 -6.69 -7.99 9.44
N VAL A 13 -7.95 -7.54 9.43
CA VAL A 13 -8.48 -6.67 8.39
C VAL A 13 -8.13 -5.22 8.75
N VAL A 14 -7.37 -4.56 7.89
CA VAL A 14 -6.88 -3.20 8.13
C VAL A 14 -7.37 -2.27 7.02
N ARG A 15 -7.98 -1.15 7.41
CA ARG A 15 -8.33 -0.06 6.49
C ARG A 15 -7.12 0.86 6.34
N LEU A 16 -6.67 1.04 5.11
CA LEU A 16 -5.56 1.89 4.74
C LEU A 16 -6.03 3.09 3.94
N SER A 17 -5.28 4.17 4.06
CA SER A 17 -5.37 5.29 3.12
C SER A 17 -4.06 5.41 2.34
N ALA A 18 -4.16 5.68 1.06
CA ALA A 18 -3.03 5.98 0.19
C ALA A 18 -3.18 7.36 -0.45
N GLU A 19 -2.14 8.16 -0.33
CA GLU A 19 -2.06 9.51 -0.89
C GLU A 19 -0.95 9.56 -1.93
N PRO A 20 -1.18 10.18 -3.10
CA PRO A 20 -0.11 10.35 -4.08
C PRO A 20 1.00 11.23 -3.49
N GLU A 21 2.25 10.82 -3.65
CA GLU A 21 3.43 11.56 -3.19
C GLU A 21 4.44 11.65 -4.34
N ASP A 22 5.08 12.81 -4.52
CA ASP A 22 6.26 12.92 -5.38
C ASP A 22 7.48 12.46 -4.58
N TYR A 23 8.07 11.35 -4.99
CA TYR A 23 9.28 10.82 -4.38
C TYR A 23 10.44 10.99 -5.35
N ASN A 24 11.24 12.04 -5.16
CA ASN A 24 12.39 12.37 -6.01
C ASN A 24 12.05 12.43 -7.51
N GLY A 25 10.89 13.00 -7.87
CA GLY A 25 10.40 13.08 -9.26
C GLY A 25 9.78 11.78 -9.80
N GLN A 26 9.61 10.76 -8.95
CA GLN A 26 8.84 9.56 -9.25
C GLN A 26 7.47 9.62 -8.59
N GLN A 27 6.46 9.01 -9.23
CA GLN A 27 5.16 8.83 -8.60
C GLN A 27 5.24 7.76 -7.50
N GLY A 28 5.09 8.18 -6.25
CA GLY A 28 4.95 7.34 -5.08
C GLY A 28 3.54 7.38 -4.48
N TRP A 29 3.32 6.54 -3.48
CA TRP A 29 2.11 6.52 -2.67
C TRP A 29 2.48 6.45 -1.20
N ARG A 30 2.08 7.46 -0.44
CA ARG A 30 2.13 7.46 1.03
C ARG A 30 1.01 6.59 1.56
N ILE A 31 1.35 5.51 2.26
CA ILE A 31 0.42 4.61 2.90
C ILE A 31 0.28 5.02 4.37
N LEU A 32 -0.93 5.39 4.76
CA LEU A 32 -1.31 5.69 6.13
C LEU A 32 -1.85 4.41 6.76
N TYR A 33 -1.04 3.83 7.64
CA TYR A 33 -1.42 2.71 8.50
C TYR A 33 -2.04 3.24 9.80
N PRO A 34 -3.13 2.63 10.32
CA PRO A 34 -3.75 3.11 11.55
C PRO A 34 -2.86 2.92 12.80
N ASP A 35 -2.15 1.80 12.88
CA ASP A 35 -1.39 1.39 14.07
C ASP A 35 0.13 1.38 13.86
N LYS A 36 0.61 1.91 12.73
CA LYS A 36 2.03 1.93 12.36
C LYS A 36 2.40 3.30 11.79
N GLU A 37 3.70 3.56 11.69
CA GLU A 37 4.17 4.73 10.95
C GLU A 37 3.78 4.62 9.47
N SER A 38 3.53 5.78 8.86
CA SER A 38 3.22 5.85 7.43
C SER A 38 4.49 5.68 6.60
N PHE A 39 4.39 4.97 5.49
CA PHE A 39 5.53 4.69 4.61
C PHE A 39 5.21 5.01 3.15
N VAL A 40 6.23 5.25 2.33
CA VAL A 40 6.08 5.47 0.89
C VAL A 40 6.36 4.19 0.15
N ILE A 41 5.45 3.84 -0.76
CA ILE A 41 5.75 2.87 -1.81
C ILE A 41 5.99 3.58 -3.14
N VAL A 42 6.97 3.10 -3.90
CA VAL A 42 7.23 3.55 -5.27
C VAL A 42 7.28 2.34 -6.20
N LYS A 43 6.95 2.58 -7.47
CA LYS A 43 7.11 1.58 -8.53
C LYS A 43 8.44 1.78 -9.23
N GLU A 44 9.31 0.78 -9.18
CA GLU A 44 10.58 0.75 -9.92
C GLU A 44 10.55 -0.37 -10.96
N GLY A 45 10.40 0.01 -12.23
CA GLY A 45 10.22 -0.98 -13.30
C GLY A 45 8.91 -1.75 -13.14
N GLU A 46 8.99 -3.07 -12.95
CA GLU A 46 7.83 -3.92 -12.69
C GLU A 46 7.56 -4.13 -11.20
N ASP A 47 8.53 -3.79 -10.35
CA ASP A 47 8.50 -4.04 -8.93
C ASP A 47 7.98 -2.84 -8.14
N TRP A 48 7.48 -3.13 -6.94
CA TRP A 48 7.06 -2.13 -5.96
C TRP A 48 7.93 -2.28 -4.73
N LYS A 49 8.34 -1.16 -4.13
CA LYS A 49 9.19 -1.16 -2.93
C LYS A 49 8.77 -0.09 -1.95
N VAL A 50 8.98 -0.36 -0.67
CA VAL A 50 8.96 0.66 0.39
C VAL A 50 10.32 1.36 0.40
N VAL A 51 10.35 2.69 0.53
CA VAL A 51 11.60 3.48 0.41
C VAL A 51 12.06 4.17 1.69
N ASP A 52 11.20 4.27 2.68
CA ASP A 52 11.47 4.91 3.97
C ASP A 52 11.47 3.90 5.14
N GLU A 53 11.32 2.61 4.85
CA GLU A 53 11.41 1.53 5.83
C GLU A 53 12.25 0.37 5.25
N GLU A 54 13.38 0.05 5.89
CA GLU A 54 14.35 -0.94 5.40
C GLU A 54 13.89 -2.40 5.66
N ASP A 55 13.19 -2.64 6.76
CA ASP A 55 12.79 -3.98 7.23
C ASP A 55 11.28 -4.25 7.04
N PHE A 56 10.68 -3.73 5.97
CA PHE A 56 9.25 -3.92 5.72
C PHE A 56 8.94 -5.36 5.28
N ASN A 57 7.87 -5.95 5.84
CA ASN A 57 7.47 -7.30 5.49
C ASN A 57 6.95 -7.37 4.02
N PRO A 58 7.62 -8.15 3.14
CA PRO A 58 7.27 -8.19 1.72
C PRO A 58 5.89 -8.80 1.43
N GLU A 59 5.37 -9.67 2.30
CA GLU A 59 4.03 -10.22 2.16
C GLU A 59 2.95 -9.15 2.38
N ILE A 60 3.18 -8.26 3.37
CA ILE A 60 2.32 -7.10 3.61
C ILE A 60 2.36 -6.16 2.39
N LEU A 61 3.55 -5.95 1.82
CA LEU A 61 3.69 -5.07 0.64
C LEU A 61 2.90 -5.61 -0.55
N SER A 62 2.95 -6.92 -0.79
CA SER A 62 2.22 -7.59 -1.86
C SER A 62 0.71 -7.34 -1.77
N VAL A 63 0.12 -7.51 -0.58
CA VAL A 63 -1.33 -7.28 -0.39
C VAL A 63 -1.71 -5.81 -0.51
N ILE A 64 -0.85 -4.87 -0.07
CA ILE A 64 -1.08 -3.42 -0.25
C ILE A 64 -1.08 -3.06 -1.74
N VAL A 65 -0.09 -3.54 -2.49
CA VAL A 65 0.03 -3.27 -3.93
C VAL A 65 -1.16 -3.84 -4.70
N ASN A 66 -1.63 -5.04 -4.34
CA ASN A 66 -2.85 -5.60 -4.91
C ASN A 66 -4.07 -4.75 -4.56
N GLY A 67 -4.20 -4.33 -3.30
CA GLY A 67 -5.21 -3.39 -2.81
C GLY A 67 -5.29 -2.11 -3.64
N LEU A 68 -4.15 -1.47 -3.87
CA LEU A 68 -4.05 -0.27 -4.69
C LEU A 68 -4.44 -0.49 -6.15
N ARG A 69 -3.96 -1.58 -6.76
CA ARG A 69 -4.27 -1.91 -8.15
C ARG A 69 -5.77 -2.17 -8.32
N GLU A 70 -6.37 -2.95 -7.43
CA GLU A 70 -7.80 -3.22 -7.47
C GLU A 70 -8.61 -1.97 -7.27
N ARG A 71 -8.26 -1.12 -6.30
CA ARG A 71 -8.97 0.14 -6.05
C ARG A 71 -8.85 1.12 -7.21
N ALA A 72 -7.68 1.18 -7.86
CA ALA A 72 -7.47 1.99 -9.06
C ALA A 72 -8.32 1.50 -10.26
N ASN A 73 -8.48 0.19 -10.41
CA ASN A 73 -9.29 -0.41 -11.48
C ASN A 73 -10.80 -0.42 -11.16
N ASN A 74 -11.16 -0.51 -9.88
CA ASN A 74 -12.52 -0.65 -9.37
C ASN A 74 -12.80 0.37 -8.26
N PRO A 75 -12.97 1.67 -8.59
CA PRO A 75 -13.16 2.75 -7.62
C PRO A 75 -14.48 2.71 -6.84
N ASN A 76 -15.30 1.66 -7.01
CA ASN A 76 -16.52 1.40 -6.22
C ASN A 76 -16.40 0.15 -5.31
N SER A 77 -15.25 -0.54 -5.28
CA SER A 77 -15.02 -1.65 -4.36
C SER A 77 -14.36 -1.15 -3.08
N ASP A 78 -14.92 -1.50 -1.92
CA ASP A 78 -14.44 -1.08 -0.59
C ASP A 78 -13.57 -2.16 0.09
N VAL A 79 -13.57 -3.38 -0.44
CA VAL A 79 -12.84 -4.53 0.13
C VAL A 79 -12.02 -5.22 -0.95
N VAL A 80 -10.72 -5.39 -0.68
CA VAL A 80 -9.76 -6.13 -1.50
C VAL A 80 -9.24 -7.30 -0.65
N PHE A 81 -9.37 -8.53 -1.14
CA PHE A 81 -9.02 -9.76 -0.42
C PHE A 81 -7.72 -10.36 -0.92
#